data_AF-A0A2K0WFU2-F1
#
_entry.id   AF-A0A2K0WFU2-F1
#
_cell.length_a   1.000
_cell.length_b   1.000
_cell.length_c   1.000
_cell.angle_alpha   90.00
_cell.angle_beta   90.00
_cell.angle_gamma   90.00
#
_symmetry.space_group_name_H-M   'P 1'
#
loop_
_entity.id
_entity.type
_entity.pdbx_description
1 polymer ?
#
loop_
_entity_poly.entity_id
_entity_poly.type
_entity_poly.pdbx_seq_one_letter_code
_entity_poly.pdbx_strand_id
1 'polypeptide(L)'
;MILNFSRPTILDESLYILAAQHGGLFVYSLASYVWTVQAVWDLNRVGRANMNLFTASLWILLALVSFGPGAIVTGVWYFREYAMSRTSFQRKQEFKNT
;
A
#
# COMPACT_ATOMS: atom_id res chain seq x y z
N MET A 1 42.05 -32.98 17.18
CA MET A 1 41.72 -32.10 16.05
C MET A 1 40.66 -32.82 15.22
N ILE A 2 39.40 -32.75 15.67
CA ILE A 2 38.27 -33.46 15.06
C ILE A 2 37.64 -32.53 14.03
N LEU A 3 37.40 -33.10 12.85
CA LEU A 3 36.88 -32.51 11.63
C LEU A 3 35.64 -31.64 11.89
N ASN A 4 35.81 -30.31 11.78
CA ASN A 4 34.70 -29.38 11.58
C ASN A 4 34.45 -29.23 10.06
N PHE A 5 34.23 -30.37 9.39
CA PHE A 5 34.10 -30.48 7.92
C PHE A 5 32.68 -30.89 7.50
N SER A 6 31.65 -30.36 8.18
CA SER A 6 30.25 -30.65 7.82
C SER A 6 29.28 -29.52 8.10
N ARG A 7 29.71 -28.24 8.05
CA ARG A 7 28.76 -27.16 7.80
C ARG A 7 28.60 -26.99 6.30
N PRO A 8 27.46 -27.36 5.70
CA PRO A 8 27.19 -27.01 4.32
C PRO A 8 26.92 -25.51 4.26
N THR A 9 27.96 -24.72 4.01
CA THR A 9 27.88 -23.27 3.72
C THR A 9 26.87 -22.96 2.60
N ILE A 10 26.64 -23.93 1.71
CA ILE A 10 25.63 -23.87 0.64
C ILE A 10 24.19 -23.81 1.18
N LEU A 11 23.86 -24.53 2.26
CA LEU A 11 22.49 -24.50 2.84
C LEU A 11 22.24 -23.20 3.60
N ASP A 12 23.24 -22.71 4.33
CA ASP A 12 23.19 -21.43 5.03
C ASP A 12 22.96 -20.31 4.00
N GLU A 13 23.78 -20.21 2.96
CA GLU A 13 23.65 -19.18 1.92
C GLU A 13 22.27 -19.24 1.26
N SER A 14 21.82 -20.43 0.81
CA SER A 14 20.48 -20.66 0.23
C SER A 14 19.33 -20.22 1.14
N LEU A 15 19.43 -20.52 2.43
CA LEU A 15 18.45 -20.13 3.44
C LEU A 15 18.46 -18.61 3.67
N TYR A 16 19.63 -17.96 3.63
CA TYR A 16 19.74 -16.51 3.70
C TYR A 16 19.14 -15.83 2.45
N ILE A 17 19.34 -16.36 1.24
CA ILE A 17 18.74 -15.78 0.02
C ILE A 17 17.22 -16.00 0.00
N LEU A 18 16.74 -17.17 0.44
CA LEU A 18 15.30 -17.44 0.59
C LEU A 18 14.68 -16.58 1.69
N ALA A 19 15.30 -16.48 2.87
CA ALA A 19 14.84 -15.64 3.96
C ALA A 19 14.89 -14.15 3.59
N ALA A 20 15.91 -13.71 2.85
CA ALA A 20 16.00 -12.35 2.34
C ALA A 20 14.97 -12.08 1.23
N GLN A 21 14.71 -13.06 0.35
CA GLN A 21 13.72 -12.92 -0.71
C GLN A 21 12.29 -12.92 -0.16
N HIS A 22 11.96 -13.85 0.73
CA HIS A 22 10.68 -13.86 1.44
C HIS A 22 10.55 -12.60 2.32
N GLY A 23 11.60 -12.25 3.08
CA GLY A 23 11.63 -11.05 3.91
C GLY A 23 11.43 -9.76 3.10
N GLY A 24 12.08 -9.63 1.94
CA GLY A 24 11.93 -8.48 1.05
C GLY A 24 10.51 -8.34 0.51
N LEU A 25 9.89 -9.45 0.10
CA LEU A 25 8.49 -9.45 -0.36
C LEU A 25 7.52 -9.10 0.76
N PHE A 26 7.77 -9.56 1.99
CA PHE A 26 6.98 -9.20 3.17
C PHE A 26 7.11 -7.71 3.51
N VAL A 27 8.33 -7.18 3.52
CA VAL A 27 8.58 -5.77 3.79
C VAL A 27 7.95 -4.88 2.71
N TYR A 28 8.05 -5.26 1.44
CA TYR A 28 7.42 -4.53 0.34
C TYR A 28 5.88 -4.55 0.43
N SER A 29 5.31 -5.70 0.78
CA SER A 29 3.87 -5.86 0.96
C SER A 29 3.34 -5.05 2.14
N LEU A 30 4.07 -5.07 3.27
CA LEU A 30 3.75 -4.27 4.45
C LEU A 30 3.88 -2.76 4.16
N ALA A 31 4.96 -2.34 3.52
CA ALA A 31 5.14 -0.93 3.15
C ALA A 31 4.01 -0.45 2.22
N SER A 32 3.62 -1.29 1.25
CA SER A 32 2.51 -1.01 0.34
C SER A 32 1.16 -0.95 1.08
N TYR A 33 0.93 -1.84 2.04
CA TYR A 33 -0.27 -1.81 2.89
C TYR A 33 -0.33 -0.55 3.76
N VAL A 34 0.76 -0.21 4.44
CA VAL A 34 0.84 1.00 5.27
C VAL A 34 0.60 2.25 4.42
N TRP A 35 1.21 2.33 3.24
CA TRP A 35 1.03 3.47 2.34
C TRP A 35 -0.43 3.61 1.87
N THR A 36 -1.08 2.50 1.51
CA THR A 36 -2.47 2.53 1.03
C THR A 36 -3.45 2.93 2.13
N VAL A 37 -3.28 2.42 3.36
CA VAL A 37 -4.06 2.84 4.53
C VAL A 37 -3.82 4.32 4.83
N GLN A 38 -2.57 4.77 4.79
CA GLN A 38 -2.20 6.17 5.00
C GLN A 38 -2.84 7.09 3.96
N ALA A 39 -2.87 6.69 2.69
CA ALA A 39 -3.48 7.46 1.60
C ALA A 39 -5.01 7.59 1.77
N VAL A 40 -5.69 6.53 2.20
CA VAL A 40 -7.14 6.60 2.49
C VAL A 40 -7.41 7.45 3.73
N TRP A 41 -6.57 7.33 4.77
CA TRP A 41 -6.68 8.19 5.95
C TRP A 41 -6.46 9.66 5.60
N ASP A 42 -5.53 9.96 4.71
CA ASP A 42 -5.30 11.31 4.20
C ASP A 42 -6.49 11.85 3.39
N LEU A 43 -7.22 11.00 2.66
CA LEU A 43 -8.46 11.42 2.00
C LEU A 43 -9.62 11.66 2.99
N ASN A 44 -9.72 10.81 4.02
CA ASN A 44 -10.74 10.92 5.05
C ASN A 44 -10.53 12.16 5.93
N ARG A 45 -9.28 12.49 6.30
CA ARG A 45 -8.98 13.69 7.11
C ARG A 45 -9.28 14.99 6.34
N VAL A 46 -9.09 15.00 5.02
CA VAL A 46 -9.37 16.15 4.15
C VAL A 46 -10.88 16.24 3.86
N GLY A 47 -11.70 15.34 4.40
CA GLY A 47 -13.16 15.34 4.26
C GLY A 47 -13.63 15.02 2.84
N ARG A 48 -12.77 14.42 2.01
CA ARG A 48 -13.04 14.15 0.59
C ARG A 48 -13.56 12.74 0.32
N ALA A 49 -13.29 11.82 1.24
CA ALA A 49 -13.96 10.53 1.33
C ALA A 49 -14.62 10.45 2.70
N ASN A 50 -15.91 10.12 2.76
CA ASN A 50 -16.60 9.82 4.02
C ASN A 50 -16.65 8.29 4.17
N MET A 51 -15.49 7.64 4.07
CA MET A 51 -15.40 6.19 4.10
C MET A 51 -14.91 5.74 5.47
N ASN A 52 -15.57 4.77 6.07
CA ASN A 52 -15.12 4.20 7.33
C ASN A 52 -13.72 3.57 7.13
N LEU A 53 -12.71 4.06 7.84
CA LEU A 53 -11.31 3.64 7.73
C LEU A 53 -11.15 2.13 7.87
N PHE A 54 -11.95 1.53 8.76
CA PHE A 54 -11.93 0.10 9.04
C PHE A 54 -12.44 -0.73 7.86
N THR A 55 -13.48 -0.25 7.19
CA THR A 55 -14.01 -0.88 5.98
C THR A 55 -13.01 -0.75 4.83
N ALA A 56 -12.39 0.43 4.67
CA ALA A 56 -11.39 0.64 3.65
C ALA A 56 -10.13 -0.23 3.86
N SER A 57 -9.65 -0.36 5.10
CA SER A 57 -8.49 -1.22 5.39
C SER A 57 -8.78 -2.69 5.11
N LEU A 58 -10.02 -3.15 5.35
CA LEU A 58 -10.46 -4.51 5.04
C LEU A 58 -10.48 -4.76 3.53
N TRP A 59 -11.00 -3.82 2.74
CA TRP A 59 -10.98 -3.90 1.29
C TRP A 59 -9.57 -3.85 0.70
N ILE A 60 -8.69 -3.02 1.26
CA ILE A 60 -7.27 -2.97 0.88
C ILE A 60 -6.60 -4.30 1.17
N LEU A 61 -6.87 -4.91 2.34
CA LEU A 61 -6.32 -6.22 2.71
C LEU A 61 -6.79 -7.31 1.73
N LEU A 62 -8.09 -7.35 1.42
CA LEU A 62 -8.65 -8.29 0.44
C LEU A 62 -8.01 -8.12 -0.94
N ALA A 63 -7.87 -6.88 -1.39
CA ALA A 63 -7.23 -6.60 -2.66
C ALA A 63 -5.75 -7.04 -2.65
N LEU A 64 -5.05 -6.96 -1.50
CA LEU A 64 -3.63 -7.33 -1.33
C LEU A 64 -3.39 -8.81 -1.48
N VAL A 65 -4.34 -9.60 -1.01
CA VAL A 65 -4.33 -11.05 -1.20
C VAL A 65 -4.72 -11.42 -2.63
N SER A 66 -5.66 -10.71 -3.26
CA SER A 66 -6.17 -11.07 -4.60
C SER A 66 -5.27 -10.65 -5.76
N PHE A 67 -4.75 -9.41 -5.74
CA PHE A 67 -4.03 -8.81 -6.88
C PHE A 67 -2.54 -8.55 -6.60
N GLY A 68 -2.13 -8.64 -5.33
CA GLY A 68 -0.78 -8.32 -4.88
C GLY A 68 -0.54 -6.83 -4.63
N PRO A 69 0.61 -6.48 -4.03
CA PRO A 69 0.87 -5.14 -3.50
C PRO A 69 0.91 -4.03 -4.57
N GLY A 70 1.45 -4.32 -5.77
CA GLY A 70 1.58 -3.32 -6.83
C GLY A 70 0.24 -2.84 -7.40
N ALA A 71 -0.72 -3.76 -7.59
CA ALA A 71 -2.01 -3.43 -8.18
C ALA A 71 -2.83 -2.46 -7.30
N ILE A 72 -2.72 -2.61 -5.98
CA ILE A 72 -3.52 -1.84 -5.02
C ILE A 72 -2.94 -0.47 -4.81
N VAL A 73 -1.61 -0.36 -4.76
CA VAL A 73 -0.94 0.93 -4.72
C VAL A 73 -1.41 1.77 -5.91
N THR A 74 -1.46 1.20 -7.11
CA THR A 74 -1.99 1.87 -8.31
C THR A 74 -3.48 2.20 -8.18
N GLY A 75 -4.31 1.27 -7.70
CA GLY A 75 -5.75 1.51 -7.51
C GLY A 75 -6.07 2.61 -6.50
N VAL A 76 -5.37 2.61 -5.35
CA VAL A 76 -5.50 3.62 -4.31
C VAL A 76 -4.96 4.97 -4.77
N TRP A 77 -3.86 4.97 -5.52
CA TRP A 77 -3.34 6.18 -6.17
C TRP A 77 -4.37 6.77 -7.14
N TYR A 78 -4.97 5.94 -7.99
CA TYR A 78 -6.02 6.38 -8.92
C TYR A 78 -7.23 6.93 -8.18
N PHE A 79 -7.68 6.26 -7.12
CA PHE A 79 -8.79 6.72 -6.29
C PHE A 79 -8.48 8.07 -5.63
N ARG A 80 -7.27 8.23 -5.11
CA ARG A 80 -6.79 9.49 -4.52
C ARG A 80 -6.81 10.62 -5.56
N GLU A 81 -6.28 10.35 -6.75
CA GLU A 81 -6.24 11.33 -7.85
C GLU A 81 -7.65 11.67 -8.33
N TYR A 82 -8.53 10.68 -8.45
CA TYR A 82 -9.92 10.87 -8.79
C TYR A 82 -10.64 11.74 -7.76
N ALA A 83 -10.44 11.50 -6.46
CA ALA A 83 -11.02 12.31 -5.39
C ALA A 83 -10.48 13.76 -5.37
N MET A 84 -9.21 13.97 -5.70
CA MET A 84 -8.61 15.31 -5.77
C MET A 84 -9.02 16.08 -7.03
N SER A 85 -9.08 15.41 -8.19
CA SER A 85 -9.45 16.05 -9.48
C SER A 85 -10.87 16.64 -9.48
N ARG A 86 -11.81 16.02 -8.74
CA ARG A 86 -13.18 16.53 -8.56
C ARG A 86 -13.28 17.81 -7.72
N THR A 87 -12.17 18.26 -7.12
CA THR A 87 -12.11 19.51 -6.35
C THR A 87 -11.53 20.69 -7.12
N SER A 88 -11.33 20.54 -8.43
CA SER A 88 -10.91 21.61 -9.34
C SER A 88 -12.02 22.66 -9.44
N PHE A 89 -11.96 23.64 -8.54
CA PHE A 89 -12.69 24.90 -8.54
C PHE A 89 -14.20 24.75 -8.77
N GLN A 90 -14.95 24.70 -7.67
CA GLN A 90 -16.25 25.37 -7.65
C GLN A 90 -15.97 26.84 -8.00
N ARG A 91 -15.94 27.16 -9.29
CA ARG A 91 -15.94 28.53 -9.82
C ARG A 91 -17.26 29.10 -9.37
N LYS A 92 -17.25 29.72 -8.19
CA LYS A 92 -18.14 30.76 -7.68
C LYS A 92 -19.18 31.17 -8.73
N GLN A 93 -20.30 30.43 -8.79
CA GLN A 93 -21.51 30.83 -9.50
C GLN A 93 -22.27 31.79 -8.58
N GLU A 94 -21.61 32.85 -8.16
CA GLU A 94 -22.16 33.82 -7.21
C GLU A 94 -21.64 35.19 -7.63
N PHE A 95 -22.58 36.07 -8.00
CA PHE A 95 -22.43 37.45 -8.48
C PHE A 95 -22.24 37.68 -9.99
N LYS A 96 -23.28 37.41 -10.79
CA LYS A 96 -23.68 38.35 -11.86
C LYS A 96 -25.19 38.29 -12.20
N ASN A 97 -26.03 38.36 -11.17
CA ASN A 97 -27.46 38.67 -11.29
C ASN A 97 -27.82 39.84 -10.35
N THR A 98 -27.16 40.97 -10.59
CA THR A 98 -27.54 42.31 -10.10
C THR A 98 -27.30 43.28 -11.23
#